data_AF-S4NW77-F1
#
_entry.id   AF-S4NW77-F1
#
_cell.length_a   1.000
_cell.length_b   1.000
_cell.length_c   1.000
_cell.angle_alpha   90.00
_cell.angle_beta   90.00
_cell.angle_gamma   90.00
#
_symmetry.space_group_name_H-M   'P 1'
#
loop_
_entity.id
_entity.type
_entity.pdbx_description
1 polymer ?
#
loop_
_entity_poly.entity_id
_entity_poly.type
_entity_poly.pdbx_seq_one_letter_code
_entity_poly.pdbx_strand_id
1 'polypeptide(L)'
;MMCEILSVELRGEGLSDEQRIQRDDFLDDLYEHMLDLSAYVRHKVLQFWYRLMRELCIPVTRQRSVLQRAIGRLRDKAALVRKAAIQLLK
;
A
#
# COMPACT_ATOMS: atom_id res chain seq x y z
N MET A 1 4.19 -7.30 -9.79
CA MET A 1 3.51 -6.73 -10.97
C MET A 1 2.76 -5.46 -10.58
N MET A 2 1.69 -5.51 -9.78
CA MET A 2 0.91 -4.32 -9.39
C MET A 2 1.73 -3.19 -8.74
N CYS A 3 2.58 -3.51 -7.74
CA CYS A 3 3.45 -2.50 -7.11
C CYS A 3 4.45 -1.86 -8.10
N GLU A 4 4.95 -2.62 -9.09
CA GLU A 4 5.89 -2.07 -10.09
C GLU A 4 5.18 -1.12 -11.03
N ILE A 5 3.98 -1.48 -11.51
CA ILE A 5 3.17 -0.63 -12.39
C ILE A 5 2.85 0.70 -11.69
N LEU A 6 2.47 0.66 -10.41
CA LEU A 6 2.26 1.87 -9.59
C LEU A 6 3.54 2.72 -9.41
N SER A 7 4.70 2.07 -9.33
CA SER A 7 5.99 2.71 -9.09
C SER A 7 6.63 3.31 -10.35
N VAL A 8 6.31 2.76 -11.52
CA VAL A 8 6.96 3.12 -12.79
C VAL A 8 6.02 3.86 -13.73
N GLU A 9 4.78 3.39 -13.88
CA GLU A 9 3.85 3.85 -14.93
C GLU A 9 2.76 4.77 -14.39
N LEU A 10 2.21 4.46 -13.22
CA LEU A 10 1.03 5.13 -12.67
C LEU A 10 1.37 6.12 -11.53
N ARG A 11 2.42 6.93 -11.72
CA ARG A 11 2.89 7.93 -10.76
C ARG A 11 2.89 9.35 -11.34
N GLY A 12 2.84 10.34 -10.44
CA GLY A 12 2.91 11.76 -10.81
C GLY A 12 1.58 12.36 -11.23
N GLU A 13 1.61 13.64 -11.62
CA GLU A 13 0.41 14.46 -11.87
C GLU A 13 -0.11 14.39 -13.33
N GLY A 14 0.76 14.02 -14.28
CA GLY A 14 0.48 13.99 -15.72
C GLY A 14 -0.30 12.78 -16.24
N LEU A 15 -0.97 12.03 -15.36
CA LEU A 15 -1.76 10.86 -15.74
C LEU A 15 -3.06 11.27 -16.47
N SER A 16 -3.49 10.49 -17.46
CA SER A 16 -4.84 10.61 -18.02
C SER A 16 -5.90 10.19 -16.99
N ASP A 17 -7.17 10.50 -17.24
CA ASP A 17 -8.24 10.10 -16.33
C ASP A 17 -8.37 8.57 -16.23
N GLU A 18 -8.19 7.84 -17.32
CA GLU A 18 -8.17 6.37 -17.31
C GLU A 18 -7.02 5.83 -16.48
N GLN A 19 -5.83 6.43 -16.59
CA GLN A 19 -4.66 6.02 -15.79
C GLN A 19 -4.85 6.33 -14.31
N ARG A 20 -5.53 7.43 -13.96
CA ARG A 20 -5.86 7.75 -12.57
C ARG A 20 -6.84 6.75 -11.98
N ILE A 21 -7.87 6.37 -12.74
CA ILE A 21 -8.82 5.32 -12.35
C ILE A 21 -8.08 4.01 -12.11
N GLN A 22 -7.26 3.57 -13.06
CA GLN A 22 -6.49 2.33 -12.94
C GLN A 22 -5.53 2.34 -11.75
N ARG A 23 -4.87 3.47 -11.49
CA ARG A 23 -4.01 3.65 -10.29
C ARG A 23 -4.83 3.45 -9.03
N ASP A 24 -5.98 4.10 -8.96
CA ASP A 24 -6.84 4.08 -7.78
C ASP A 24 -7.42 2.68 -7.53
N ASP A 25 -7.81 1.95 -8.58
CA ASP A 25 -8.24 0.55 -8.49
C ASP A 25 -7.12 -0.34 -7.90
N PHE A 26 -5.89 -0.22 -8.40
CA PHE A 26 -4.76 -0.97 -7.84
C PHE A 26 -4.42 -0.58 -6.39
N LEU A 27 -4.58 0.69 -6.03
CA LEU A 27 -4.40 1.13 -4.65
C LEU A 27 -5.50 0.60 -3.74
N ASP A 28 -6.73 0.46 -4.24
CA ASP A 28 -7.85 -0.13 -3.50
C ASP A 28 -7.65 -1.64 -3.28
N ASP A 29 -7.19 -2.38 -4.29
CA ASP A 29 -6.81 -3.79 -4.16
C ASP A 29 -5.72 -3.98 -3.08
N LEU A 30 -4.65 -3.17 -3.15
CA LEU A 30 -3.58 -3.20 -2.14
C LEU A 30 -4.10 -2.80 -0.75
N TYR A 31 -5.07 -1.90 -0.65
CA TYR A 31 -5.62 -1.48 0.62
C TYR A 31 -6.42 -2.62 1.27
N GLU A 32 -7.26 -3.30 0.48
CA GLU A 32 -8.05 -4.44 0.96
C GLU A 32 -7.18 -5.64 1.35
N HIS A 33 -6.13 -5.94 0.59
CA HIS A 33 -5.21 -7.03 0.93
C HIS A 33 -4.38 -6.79 2.21
N MET A 34 -4.41 -5.60 2.83
CA MET A 34 -3.89 -5.40 4.18
C MET A 34 -4.70 -6.17 5.24
N LEU A 35 -5.90 -6.64 4.91
CA LEU A 35 -6.79 -7.42 5.77
C LEU A 35 -6.92 -8.89 5.33
N ASP A 36 -6.13 -9.34 4.35
CA ASP A 36 -6.19 -10.70 3.81
C ASP A 36 -6.04 -11.78 4.90
N LEU A 37 -6.65 -12.95 4.73
CA LEU A 37 -6.53 -14.07 5.67
C LEU A 37 -5.07 -14.57 5.78
N SER A 38 -4.33 -14.56 4.67
CA SER A 38 -2.94 -14.97 4.60
C SER A 38 -2.01 -13.92 5.22
N ALA A 39 -1.29 -14.32 6.27
CA ALA A 39 -0.27 -13.47 6.88
C ALA A 39 0.86 -13.10 5.89
N TYR A 40 1.12 -13.97 4.90
CA TYR A 40 2.09 -13.70 3.85
C TYR A 40 1.62 -12.56 2.95
N VAL A 41 0.36 -12.58 2.51
CA VAL A 41 -0.23 -11.51 1.69
C VAL A 41 -0.19 -10.18 2.44
N ARG A 42 -0.69 -10.14 3.68
CA ARG A 42 -0.65 -8.92 4.52
C ARG A 42 0.77 -8.37 4.68
N HIS A 43 1.74 -9.25 4.90
CA HIS A 43 3.15 -8.85 5.02
C HIS A 43 3.69 -8.25 3.72
N LYS A 44 3.48 -8.91 2.58
CA LYS A 44 3.94 -8.44 1.27
C LYS A 44 3.30 -7.09 0.90
N VAL A 45 2.01 -6.95 1.18
CA VAL A 45 1.26 -5.72 0.90
C VAL A 45 1.76 -4.55 1.75
N LEU A 46 2.05 -4.76 3.04
CA LEU A 46 2.68 -3.73 3.88
C LEU A 46 4.06 -3.31 3.33
N GLN A 47 4.85 -4.25 2.80
CA GLN A 47 6.13 -3.93 2.14
C GLN A 47 5.93 -3.10 0.86
N PHE A 48 4.89 -3.40 0.07
CA PHE A 48 4.56 -2.62 -1.12
C PHE A 48 4.13 -1.20 -0.75
N TRP A 49 3.25 -1.04 0.25
CA TRP A 49 2.88 0.27 0.76
C TRP A 49 4.09 1.08 1.22
N TYR A 50 5.03 0.45 1.94
CA TYR A 50 6.27 1.12 2.37
C TYR A 50 7.09 1.62 1.18
N ARG A 51 7.25 0.79 0.14
CA ARG A 51 7.95 1.19 -1.09
C ARG A 51 7.25 2.34 -1.81
N LEU A 52 5.95 2.21 -2.07
CA LEU A 52 5.15 3.22 -2.77
C LEU A 52 5.15 4.57 -2.04
N MET A 53 5.17 4.56 -0.70
CA MET A 53 5.25 5.78 0.09
C MET A 53 6.60 6.46 -0.04
N ARG A 54 7.70 5.70 -0.03
CA ARG A 54 9.05 6.23 -0.24
C ARG A 54 9.26 6.79 -1.65
N GLU A 55 8.58 6.23 -2.64
CA GLU A 55 8.66 6.67 -4.03
C GLU A 55 7.66 7.79 -4.38
N LEU A 56 6.87 8.25 -3.39
CA LEU A 56 5.85 9.29 -3.54
C LEU A 56 4.75 8.93 -4.55
N CYS A 57 4.41 7.64 -4.65
CA CYS A 57 3.41 7.11 -5.57
C CYS A 57 1.98 7.13 -5.01
N ILE A 58 1.80 7.50 -3.73
CA ILE A 58 0.50 7.45 -3.05
C ILE A 58 -0.11 8.85 -2.97
N PRO A 59 -1.32 9.07 -3.54
CA PRO A 59 -2.04 10.32 -3.38
C PRO A 59 -2.22 10.70 -1.91
N VAL A 60 -1.98 11.96 -1.56
CA VAL A 60 -2.05 12.46 -0.17
C VAL A 60 -3.39 12.13 0.49
N THR A 61 -4.48 12.18 -0.28
CA THR A 61 -5.84 11.82 0.16
C THR A 61 -5.97 10.39 0.67
N ARG A 62 -5.12 9.46 0.20
CA ARG A 62 -5.10 8.03 0.59
C ARG A 62 -4.09 7.72 1.70
N GLN A 63 -3.09 8.56 1.93
CA GLN A 63 -2.02 8.25 2.89
C GLN A 63 -2.53 8.06 4.32
N ARG A 64 -3.47 8.91 4.77
CA ARG A 64 -4.03 8.82 6.12
C ARG A 64 -4.72 7.48 6.38
N SER A 65 -5.56 7.00 5.45
CA SER A 65 -6.29 5.74 5.64
C SER A 65 -5.35 4.53 5.65
N VAL A 66 -4.34 4.53 4.76
CA VAL A 66 -3.30 3.48 4.71
C VAL A 66 -2.54 3.42 6.04
N LEU A 67 -2.09 4.57 6.57
CA LEU A 67 -1.38 4.62 7.85
C LEU A 67 -2.26 4.18 9.02
N GLN A 68 -3.54 4.57 9.05
CA GLN A 68 -4.49 4.10 10.07
C GLN A 68 -4.67 2.57 10.02
N ARG A 69 -4.78 1.99 8.81
CA ARG A 69 -4.87 0.53 8.65
C ARG A 69 -3.57 -0.17 9.08
N ALA A 70 -2.41 0.44 8.80
CA ALA A 70 -1.11 -0.04 9.25
C ALA A 70 -0.96 -0.01 10.78
N ILE A 71 -1.45 1.02 11.47
CA ILE A 71 -1.52 1.06 12.94
C ILE A 71 -2.32 -0.14 13.47
N GLY A 72 -3.45 -0.46 12.83
CA GLY A 72 -4.24 -1.66 13.14
C GLY A 72 -3.49 -2.98 12.96
N ARG A 73 -2.40 -3.02 12.19
CA ARG A 73 -1.53 -4.21 12.00
C ARG A 73 -0.43 -4.35 13.05
N LEU A 74 -0.23 -3.36 13.93
CA LEU A 74 0.72 -3.47 15.05
C LEU A 74 0.35 -4.59 16.05
N ARG A 75 -0.91 -5.04 16.04
CA ARG A 75 -1.43 -6.14 16.86
C ARG A 75 -1.70 -7.42 16.08
N ASP A 76 -1.21 -7.53 14.84
CA ASP A 76 -1.40 -8.75 14.03
C ASP A 76 -0.83 -9.99 14.73
N LYS A 77 -1.47 -11.16 14.56
CA LYS A 77 -1.02 -12.44 15.12
C LYS A 77 0.39 -12.80 14.65
N ALA A 78 0.69 -12.54 13.37
CA ALA A 78 1.97 -12.86 12.75
C ALA A 78 3.02 -11.79 13.02
N ALA A 79 4.17 -12.19 13.58
CA ALA A 79 5.26 -11.27 13.90
C ALA A 79 5.83 -10.55 12.67
N LEU A 80 5.89 -11.22 11.51
CA LEU A 80 6.34 -10.62 10.25
C LEU A 80 5.44 -9.46 9.78
N VAL A 81 4.13 -9.55 10.02
CA VAL A 81 3.18 -8.50 9.69
C VAL A 81 3.38 -7.31 10.63
N ARG A 82 3.52 -7.55 11.94
CA ARG A 82 3.84 -6.49 12.92
C ARG A 82 5.13 -5.75 12.57
N LYS A 83 6.19 -6.48 12.20
CA LYS A 83 7.47 -5.89 11.77
C LYS A 83 7.32 -5.00 10.53
N ALA A 84 6.60 -5.47 9.51
CA ALA A 84 6.34 -4.68 8.30
C ALA A 84 5.45 -3.46 8.58
N ALA A 85 4.48 -3.57 9.47
CA ALA A 85 3.65 -2.43 9.89
C ALA A 85 4.49 -1.34 10.57
N ILE A 86 5.42 -1.73 11.45
CA ILE A 86 6.37 -0.79 12.06
C ILE A 86 7.25 -0.12 11.00
N GLN A 87 7.71 -0.86 9.99
CA GLN A 87 8.51 -0.27 8.90
C GLN A 87 7.72 0.75 8.09
N LEU A 88 6.45 0.51 7.81
CA LEU A 88 5.59 1.45 7.09
C LEU A 88 5.29 2.73 7.90
N LEU A 89 5.25 2.64 9.23
CA LEU A 89 4.95 3.79 10.11
C LEU A 89 6.18 4.61 10.51
N LYS A 90 7.38 4.16 10.14
CA LYS A 90 8.66 4.84 10.40
C LYS A 90 9.08 5.68 9.19
#